data_AF-A0A6I7TLG5-F1
#
_entry.id   AF-A0A6I7TLG5-F1
#
_cell.length_a   1.000
_cell.length_b   1.000
_cell.length_c   1.000
_cell.angle_alpha   90.00
_cell.angle_beta   90.00
_cell.angle_gamma   90.00
#
_symmetry.space_group_name_H-M   'P 1'
#
loop_
_entity.id
_entity.type
_entity.pdbx_description
1 polymer ?
#
loop_
_entity_poly.entity_id
_entity_poly.type
_entity_poly.pdbx_seq_one_letter_code
_entity_poly.pdbx_strand_id
1 'polypeptide(L)'
;MSNLAYKVEKQQRQTNSAEQSVIIRRRASITLGEKVLIVLFALAVLSASLFMISKAFAAYQTNIEIQKLEKKVETESSRVGDLEKEADMLKEPDRIMDIARKKGLKLGDKKVKDIQE
;
A
#
# COMPACT_ATOMS: atom_id res chain seq x y z
N MET A 1 -73.40 -85.82 -12.81
CA MET A 1 -73.39 -84.51 -12.14
C MET A 1 -72.42 -84.58 -10.96
N SER A 2 -71.20 -84.06 -11.10
CA SER A 2 -70.50 -83.28 -10.06
C SER A 2 -69.11 -82.89 -10.57
N ASN A 3 -68.85 -81.59 -10.50
CA ASN A 3 -67.62 -80.90 -10.86
C ASN A 3 -66.49 -81.25 -9.90
N LEU A 4 -65.24 -81.13 -10.36
CA LEU A 4 -64.17 -80.39 -9.67
C LEU A 4 -62.89 -80.45 -10.51
N ALA A 5 -62.81 -79.58 -11.53
CA ALA A 5 -61.55 -79.25 -12.16
C ALA A 5 -60.70 -78.44 -11.18
N TYR A 6 -59.61 -79.03 -10.69
CA TYR A 6 -58.65 -78.37 -9.83
C TYR A 6 -57.79 -77.40 -10.67
N LYS A 7 -58.17 -76.12 -10.66
CA LYS A 7 -57.35 -75.04 -11.20
C LYS A 7 -56.34 -74.64 -10.14
N VAL A 8 -55.08 -75.00 -10.31
CA VAL A 8 -53.99 -74.46 -9.51
C VAL A 8 -53.91 -72.96 -9.81
N GLU A 9 -54.35 -72.13 -8.87
CA GLU A 9 -53.96 -70.73 -8.85
C GLU A 9 -52.43 -70.70 -8.80
N LYS A 10 -51.81 -70.25 -9.90
CA LYS A 10 -50.49 -69.64 -9.81
C LYS A 10 -50.68 -68.47 -8.86
N GLN A 11 -50.36 -68.71 -7.60
CA GLN A 11 -50.08 -67.69 -6.61
C GLN A 11 -48.94 -66.86 -7.22
N GLN A 12 -49.31 -65.80 -7.93
CA GLN A 12 -48.42 -64.69 -8.21
C GLN A 12 -48.01 -64.20 -6.83
N ARG A 13 -46.90 -64.74 -6.33
CA ARG A 13 -46.08 -64.02 -5.38
C ARG A 13 -45.68 -62.75 -6.12
N GLN A 14 -46.50 -61.72 -5.96
CA GLN A 14 -46.04 -60.36 -5.98
C GLN A 14 -45.00 -60.30 -4.85
N THR A 15 -43.77 -60.67 -5.18
CA THR A 15 -42.62 -60.12 -4.48
C THR A 15 -42.70 -58.64 -4.77
N ASN A 16 -43.43 -57.91 -3.92
CA ASN A 16 -43.13 -56.54 -3.60
C ASN A 16 -41.73 -56.57 -3.00
N SER A 17 -40.74 -56.73 -3.86
CA SER A 17 -39.38 -56.32 -3.58
C SER A 17 -39.52 -54.81 -3.56
N ALA A 18 -39.84 -54.27 -2.38
CA ALA A 18 -39.59 -52.87 -2.11
C ALA A 18 -38.12 -52.70 -2.47
N GLU A 19 -37.86 -52.10 -3.63
CA GLU A 19 -36.56 -51.59 -3.97
C GLU A 19 -36.25 -50.59 -2.88
N GLN A 20 -35.58 -51.09 -1.85
CA GLN A 20 -35.05 -50.30 -0.78
C GLN A 20 -34.00 -49.45 -1.49
N SER A 21 -34.43 -48.27 -1.94
CA SER A 21 -33.55 -47.29 -2.54
C SER A 21 -32.58 -46.92 -1.44
N VAL A 22 -31.44 -47.62 -1.45
CA VAL A 22 -30.33 -47.32 -0.57
C VAL A 22 -29.92 -45.92 -0.99
N ILE A 23 -30.37 -44.92 -0.23
CA ILE A 23 -29.87 -43.56 -0.36
C ILE A 23 -28.42 -43.66 0.10
N ILE A 24 -27.54 -43.95 -0.86
CA ILE A 24 -26.10 -43.93 -0.66
C ILE A 24 -25.77 -42.47 -0.38
N ARG A 25 -25.81 -42.08 0.90
CA ARG A 25 -25.25 -40.82 1.36
C ARG A 25 -23.75 -40.93 1.14
N ARG A 26 -23.29 -40.57 -0.06
CA ARG A 26 -21.87 -40.39 -0.36
C ARG A 26 -21.40 -39.28 0.56
N ARG A 27 -20.88 -39.64 1.74
CA ARG A 27 -20.15 -38.70 2.59
C ARG A 27 -18.92 -38.31 1.78
N ALA A 28 -18.95 -37.13 1.19
CA ALA A 28 -17.79 -36.48 0.59
C ALA A 28 -16.78 -36.25 1.72
N SER A 29 -16.01 -37.30 2.00
CA SER A 29 -15.07 -37.34 3.10
C SER A 29 -13.80 -36.72 2.55
N ILE A 30 -13.61 -35.43 2.86
CA ILE A 30 -12.37 -34.73 2.56
C ILE A 30 -11.23 -35.59 3.08
N THR A 31 -10.35 -35.99 2.17
CA THR A 31 -9.25 -36.89 2.50
C THR A 31 -8.31 -36.17 3.48
N LEU A 32 -7.64 -36.91 4.38
CA LEU A 32 -6.77 -36.31 5.40
C LEU A 32 -5.70 -35.38 4.78
N GLY A 33 -5.18 -35.73 3.61
CA GLY A 33 -4.22 -34.91 2.86
C GLY A 33 -4.82 -33.60 2.36
N GLU A 34 -6.07 -33.59 1.92
CA GLU A 34 -6.77 -32.40 1.42
C GLU A 34 -7.00 -31.38 2.54
N LYS A 35 -7.31 -31.83 3.77
CA LYS A 35 -7.36 -30.92 4.94
C LYS A 35 -6.02 -30.26 5.23
N VAL A 36 -4.92 -31.02 5.16
CA VAL A 36 -3.56 -30.48 5.37
C VAL A 36 -3.20 -29.48 4.28
N LEU A 37 -3.56 -29.76 3.03
CA LEU A 37 -3.28 -28.90 1.89
C LEU A 37 -4.05 -27.57 2.00
N ILE A 38 -5.31 -27.60 2.44
CA ILE A 38 -6.10 -26.39 2.71
C ILE A 38 -5.46 -25.55 3.83
N VAL A 39 -5.03 -26.17 4.92
CA VAL A 39 -4.38 -25.45 6.03
C VAL A 39 -3.06 -24.83 5.58
N LEU A 40 -2.25 -25.57 4.83
CA LEU A 40 -0.97 -25.10 4.32
C LEU A 40 -1.15 -23.97 3.30
N PHE A 41 -2.16 -24.08 2.43
CA PHE A 41 -2.55 -23.02 1.50
C PHE A 41 -3.01 -21.77 2.24
N ALA A 42 -3.85 -21.91 3.27
CA ALA A 42 -4.29 -20.77 4.08
C ALA A 42 -3.11 -20.06 4.77
N LEU A 43 -2.17 -20.81 5.35
CA LEU A 43 -0.95 -20.26 5.93
C LEU A 43 -0.07 -19.56 4.88
N ALA A 44 0.08 -20.16 3.70
CA ALA A 44 0.85 -19.57 2.61
C ALA A 44 0.24 -18.23 2.17
N VAL A 45 -1.08 -18.18 1.95
CA VAL A 45 -1.80 -16.95 1.58
C VAL A 45 -1.65 -15.88 2.65
N LEU A 46 -1.86 -16.20 3.93
CA LEU A 46 -1.68 -15.26 5.04
C LEU A 46 -0.26 -14.71 5.09
N SER A 47 0.75 -15.57 4.97
CA SER A 47 2.16 -15.16 4.98
C SER A 47 2.49 -14.24 3.81
N ALA A 48 1.97 -14.53 2.62
CA ALA A 48 2.15 -13.71 1.42
C ALA A 48 1.50 -12.34 1.58
N SER A 49 0.28 -12.28 2.15
CA SER A 49 -0.39 -11.02 2.45
C SER A 49 0.41 -10.16 3.43
N LEU A 50 0.91 -10.75 4.54
CA LEU A 50 1.76 -10.03 5.50
C LEU A 50 3.05 -9.50 4.84
N PHE A 51 3.71 -10.31 4.01
CA PHE A 51 4.91 -9.90 3.29
C PHE A 51 4.64 -8.74 2.33
N MET A 52 3.54 -8.81 1.58
CA MET A 52 3.14 -7.78 0.63
C MET A 52 2.85 -6.45 1.33
N ILE A 53 2.12 -6.50 2.45
CA ILE A 53 1.82 -5.32 3.28
C ILE A 53 3.11 -4.72 3.87
N SER A 54 4.01 -5.56 4.38
CA SER A 54 5.28 -5.10 4.96
C SER A 54 6.18 -4.41 3.91
N LYS A 55 6.20 -4.94 2.69
CA LYS A 55 6.94 -4.33 1.56
C LYS A 55 6.28 -3.05 1.06
N ALA A 56 4.94 -3.01 1.00
CA ALA A 56 4.20 -1.80 0.68
C ALA A 56 4.45 -0.69 1.72
N PHE A 57 4.59 -1.04 3.00
CA PHE A 57 4.87 -0.09 4.07
C PHE A 57 6.28 0.52 3.95
N ALA A 58 7.27 -0.30 3.59
CA ALA A 58 8.64 0.20 3.37
C ALA A 58 8.70 1.23 2.23
N ALA A 59 7.97 1.00 1.14
CA ALA A 59 7.88 1.96 0.04
C ALA A 59 7.15 3.25 0.45
N TYR A 60 6.06 3.13 1.23
CA TYR A 60 5.29 4.29 1.69
C TYR A 60 6.07 5.16 2.68
N GLN A 61 6.75 4.53 3.64
CA GLN A 61 7.59 5.21 4.62
C GLN A 61 8.75 5.95 3.92
N THR A 62 9.40 5.30 2.96
CA THR A 62 10.47 5.91 2.18
C THR A 62 9.98 7.13 1.40
N ASN A 63 8.79 7.05 0.78
CA ASN A 63 8.21 8.18 0.04
C ASN A 63 7.91 9.38 0.95
N ILE A 64 7.39 9.15 2.15
CA ILE A 64 7.16 10.21 3.14
C ILE A 64 8.47 10.84 3.59
N GLU A 65 9.50 10.03 3.84
CA GLU A 65 10.82 10.52 4.24
C GLU A 65 11.48 11.37 3.14
N ILE A 66 11.36 10.95 1.87
CA ILE A 66 11.81 11.72 0.72
C ILE A 66 11.08 13.07 0.65
N GLN A 67 9.75 13.09 0.72
CA GLN A 67 8.97 14.34 0.68
C GLN A 67 9.33 15.29 1.83
N LYS A 68 9.58 14.74 3.03
CA LYS A 68 10.01 15.53 4.19
C LYS A 68 11.40 16.12 3.97
N LEU A 69 12.31 15.35 3.38
CA LEU A 69 13.67 15.80 3.09
C LEU A 69 13.68 16.87 1.99
N GLU A 70 12.94 16.67 0.90
CA GLU A 70 12.78 17.65 -0.19
C GLU A 70 12.25 18.98 0.34
N LYS A 71 11.19 18.94 1.17
CA LYS A 71 10.65 20.16 1.79
C LYS A 71 11.66 20.87 2.68
N LYS A 72 12.51 20.10 3.39
CA LYS A 72 13.58 20.67 4.22
C LYS A 72 14.65 21.34 3.36
N VAL A 73 15.07 20.69 2.27
CA VAL A 73 16.05 21.23 1.32
C VAL A 73 15.51 22.51 0.67
N GLU A 74 14.25 22.52 0.23
CA GLU A 74 13.60 23.70 -0.35
C GLU A 74 13.56 24.87 0.65
N THR A 75 13.20 24.60 1.91
CA THR A 75 13.17 25.62 2.97
C THR A 75 14.56 26.21 3.23
N GLU A 76 15.57 25.36 3.37
CA GLU A 76 16.95 25.83 3.60
C GLU A 76 17.50 26.57 2.38
N SER A 77 17.19 26.12 1.16
CA SER A 77 17.57 26.80 -0.08
C SER A 77 16.96 28.20 -0.18
N SER A 78 15.66 28.34 0.12
CA SER A 78 15.01 29.65 0.16
C SER A 78 15.66 30.57 1.19
N ARG A 79 15.97 30.03 2.39
CA ARG A 79 16.63 30.80 3.45
C ARG A 79 18.03 31.24 3.05
N VAL A 80 18.79 30.40 2.34
CA VAL A 80 20.09 30.80 1.78
C VAL A 80 19.92 31.93 0.78
N GLY A 81 18.98 31.81 -0.17
CA GLY A 81 18.72 32.86 -1.15
C GLY A 81 18.27 34.18 -0.52
N ASP A 82 17.48 34.13 0.56
CA ASP A 82 17.07 35.33 1.29
C ASP A 82 18.25 35.97 2.03
N LEU A 83 19.13 35.16 2.64
CA LEU A 83 20.35 35.66 3.28
C LEU A 83 21.35 36.24 2.28
N GLU A 84 21.46 35.65 1.08
CA GLU A 84 22.28 36.20 -0.01
C GLU A 84 21.75 37.56 -0.46
N LYS A 85 20.45 37.68 -0.70
CA LYS A 85 19.82 38.97 -1.02
C LYS A 85 20.02 40.00 0.09
N GLU A 86 19.89 39.60 1.35
CA GLU A 86 20.16 40.49 2.49
C GLU A 86 21.61 40.95 2.47
N ALA A 87 22.56 40.04 2.27
CA ALA A 87 23.98 40.38 2.18
C ALA A 87 24.26 41.35 1.03
N ASP A 88 23.64 41.17 -0.13
CA ASP A 88 23.79 42.05 -1.29
C ASP A 88 23.22 43.44 -1.02
N MET A 89 22.02 43.53 -0.46
CA MET A 89 21.44 44.80 -0.02
C MET A 89 22.30 45.49 1.04
N LEU A 90 22.92 44.73 1.96
CA LEU A 90 23.80 45.28 2.98
C LEU A 90 25.10 45.85 2.39
N LYS A 91 25.63 45.23 1.33
CA LYS A 91 26.85 45.63 0.61
C LYS A 91 26.61 46.77 -0.39
N GLU A 92 25.35 47.04 -0.73
CA GLU A 92 24.99 48.04 -1.73
C GLU A 92 25.61 49.42 -1.41
N PRO A 93 26.45 49.99 -2.31
CA PRO A 93 27.19 51.21 -2.05
C PRO A 93 26.31 52.40 -1.67
N ASP A 94 25.14 52.50 -2.29
CA ASP A 94 24.17 53.58 -2.02
C ASP A 94 23.67 53.53 -0.57
N ARG A 95 23.35 52.33 -0.07
CA ARG A 95 22.93 52.14 1.33
C ARG A 95 24.06 52.49 2.29
N ILE A 96 25.29 52.04 2.01
CA ILE A 96 26.46 52.37 2.82
C ILE A 96 26.67 53.89 2.86
N MET A 97 26.51 54.55 1.71
CA MET A 97 26.69 55.99 1.61
C MET A 97 25.59 56.77 2.33
N ASP A 98 24.35 56.30 2.27
CA ASP A 98 23.23 56.89 3.02
C ASP A 98 23.42 56.77 4.53
N ILE A 99 23.90 55.63 5.02
CA ILE A 99 24.25 55.46 6.43
C ILE A 99 25.41 56.38 6.82
N ALA A 100 26.43 56.50 5.97
CA ALA A 100 27.58 57.39 6.22
C ALA A 100 27.14 58.86 6.30
N ARG A 101 26.31 59.32 5.36
CA ARG A 101 25.75 60.68 5.35
C ARG A 101 24.91 60.97 6.60
N LYS A 102 24.04 60.04 7.00
CA LYS A 102 23.24 60.16 8.24
C LYS A 102 24.11 60.26 9.50
N LYS A 103 25.29 59.65 9.51
CA LYS A 103 26.27 59.72 10.60
C LYS A 103 27.20 60.94 10.51
N GLY A 104 26.99 61.85 9.56
CA GLY A 104 27.75 63.09 9.42
C GLY A 104 29.07 62.95 8.65
N LEU A 105 29.34 61.79 8.03
CA LEU A 105 30.49 61.62 7.14
C LEU A 105 30.17 62.27 5.78
N LYS A 106 31.06 63.16 5.31
CA LYS A 106 30.97 63.80 3.99
C LYS A 106 32.02 63.18 3.08
N LEU A 107 31.67 62.86 1.82
CA LEU A 107 32.67 62.41 0.85
C LEU A 107 33.67 63.53 0.60
N GLY A 108 34.97 63.22 0.68
CA GLY A 108 36.03 64.05 0.11
C GLY A 108 36.15 63.77 -1.39
N ASP A 109 36.07 64.84 -2.19
CA ASP A 109 35.74 64.90 -3.62
C ASP A 109 36.43 63.97 -4.64
N LYS A 110 37.34 63.04 -4.32
CA LYS A 110 38.21 62.47 -5.39
C LYS A 110 38.59 61.00 -5.36
N LYS A 111 38.01 60.13 -4.52
CA LYS A 111 38.40 58.70 -4.51
C LYS A 111 37.24 57.73 -4.28
N VAL A 112 36.18 57.82 -5.07
CA VAL A 112 35.26 56.69 -5.21
C VAL A 112 35.94 55.70 -6.16
N LYS A 113 36.42 54.58 -5.61
CA LYS A 113 37.02 53.50 -6.40
C LYS A 113 35.86 52.68 -6.94
N ASP A 114 35.55 52.83 -8.22
CA ASP A 114 34.64 51.92 -8.91
C ASP A 114 35.21 50.51 -8.78
N ILE A 115 34.46 49.63 -8.13
CA ILE A 115 34.74 48.21 -8.12
C ILE A 115 33.95 47.67 -9.31
N GLN A 116 34.58 47.67 -10.48
CA GLN A 116 34.09 46.91 -11.63
C GLN A 116 34.45 45.44 -11.38
N GLU A 117 33.43 44.58 -11.33
CA GLU A 117 33.57 43.13 -11.50
C GLU A 117 33.80 42.78 -12.98
#